data_AF-A0A645GP32-F1
#
_entry.id   AF-A0A645GP32-F1
#
_cell.length_a   1.000
_cell.length_b   1.000
_cell.length_c   1.000
_cell.angle_alpha   90.00
_cell.angle_beta   90.00
_cell.angle_gamma   90.00
#
_symmetry.space_group_name_H-M   'P 1'
#
loop_
_entity.id
_entity.type
_entity.pdbx_description
1 polymer ?
#
loop_
_entity_poly.entity_id
_entity_poly.type
_entity_poly.pdbx_seq_one_letter_code
_entity_poly.pdbx_strand_id
1 'polypeptide(L)'
;MLGFSTTDGGAFGVFAGTAINDTSSVTAAAATWDSMYHLGTATLDKAVTVKLTRTLAIIPITLVLAFWRTRKEEEAEGGKVSFKQVFPFFILFFILASVITTVMTSFFHVPIEFFTPLKELSKFFIVFAMAAIGLNTNIIKLVKTGVKPIFLGLCCWIGITFVSLIMQHFLGIW
;
A
#
# COMPACT_ATOMS: atom_id res chain seq x y z
N MET A 1 -11.54 -4.63 -22.56
CA MET A 1 -11.40 -5.19 -21.21
C MET A 1 -9.93 -5.57 -21.04
N LEU A 2 -9.23 -4.98 -20.07
CA LEU A 2 -7.75 -4.94 -20.00
C LEU A 2 -7.05 -6.27 -19.61
N GLY A 3 -7.64 -7.43 -19.93
CA GLY A 3 -6.94 -8.73 -19.89
C GLY A 3 -6.48 -9.25 -18.53
N PHE A 4 -6.62 -8.49 -17.43
CA PHE A 4 -6.18 -8.96 -16.12
C PHE A 4 -6.86 -10.28 -15.73
N SER A 5 -6.04 -11.27 -15.33
CA SER A 5 -6.52 -12.53 -14.77
C SER A 5 -7.50 -12.27 -13.62
N THR A 6 -8.79 -12.54 -13.89
CA THR A 6 -9.89 -12.43 -12.94
C THR A 6 -10.01 -13.63 -12.01
N THR A 7 -9.10 -14.61 -12.13
CA THR A 7 -9.12 -15.87 -11.38
C THR A 7 -8.12 -15.92 -10.22
N ASP A 8 -7.02 -15.14 -10.26
CA ASP A 8 -5.97 -15.16 -9.22
C ASP A 8 -5.80 -13.81 -8.47
N GLY A 9 -6.25 -12.69 -9.03
CA GLY A 9 -6.16 -11.36 -8.39
C GLY A 9 -4.75 -10.80 -8.21
N GLY A 10 -3.70 -11.60 -8.39
CA GLY A 10 -2.30 -11.18 -8.22
C GLY A 10 -1.88 -10.05 -9.16
N ALA A 11 -2.27 -10.10 -10.44
CA ALA A 11 -1.91 -9.07 -11.43
C ALA A 11 -2.50 -7.69 -11.09
N PHE A 12 -3.77 -7.65 -10.67
CA PHE A 12 -4.40 -6.41 -10.21
C PHE A 12 -3.82 -5.95 -8.86
N GLY A 13 -3.48 -6.87 -7.97
CA GLY A 13 -2.84 -6.54 -6.69
C GLY A 13 -1.50 -5.82 -6.88
N VAL A 14 -0.65 -6.33 -7.77
CA VAL A 14 0.62 -5.68 -8.13
C VAL A 14 0.39 -4.33 -8.82
N PHE A 15 -0.57 -4.26 -9.75
CA PHE A 15 -0.96 -3.01 -10.38
C PHE A 15 -1.40 -1.97 -9.35
N ALA A 16 -2.39 -2.29 -8.51
CA ALA A 16 -2.92 -1.39 -7.49
C ALA A 16 -1.83 -0.94 -6.51
N GLY A 17 -0.99 -1.87 -6.03
CA GLY A 17 0.10 -1.59 -5.10
C GLY A 17 1.22 -0.71 -5.67
N THR A 18 1.49 -0.82 -6.98
CA THR A 18 2.51 0.01 -7.65
C THR A 18 1.96 1.36 -8.13
N ALA A 19 0.74 1.35 -8.67
CA ALA A 19 0.16 2.45 -9.42
C ALA A 19 -0.59 3.46 -8.55
N ILE A 20 -1.20 3.02 -7.45
CA ILE A 20 -1.93 3.91 -6.57
C ILE A 20 -0.96 4.47 -5.53
N ASN A 21 -0.86 5.80 -5.42
CA ASN A 21 0.19 6.45 -4.63
C ASN A 21 -0.09 6.46 -3.11
N ASP A 22 -1.34 6.42 -2.67
CA ASP A 22 -1.71 6.42 -1.25
C ASP A 22 -2.12 5.02 -0.76
N THR A 23 -1.54 4.57 0.36
CA THR A 23 -1.75 3.21 0.92
C THR A 23 -3.22 2.92 1.23
N SER A 24 -3.97 3.91 1.70
CA SER A 24 -5.38 3.73 2.04
C SER A 24 -6.23 3.51 0.78
N SER A 25 -5.94 4.27 -0.29
CA SER A 25 -6.60 4.10 -1.59
C SER A 25 -6.17 2.84 -2.36
N VAL A 26 -4.93 2.37 -2.20
CA VAL A 26 -4.47 1.06 -2.72
C VAL A 26 -5.31 -0.06 -2.11
N THR A 27 -5.42 -0.03 -0.79
CA THR A 27 -6.12 -1.05 0.01
C THR A 27 -7.60 -1.07 -0.33
N ALA A 28 -8.22 0.09 -0.50
CA ALA A 28 -9.60 0.22 -0.95
C ALA A 28 -9.81 -0.37 -2.35
N ALA A 29 -8.98 0.01 -3.34
CA ALA A 29 -9.11 -0.49 -4.71
C ALA A 29 -8.94 -2.01 -4.81
N ALA A 30 -7.98 -2.58 -4.08
CA ALA A 30 -7.75 -4.02 -4.05
C ALA A 30 -8.89 -4.76 -3.34
N ALA A 31 -9.43 -4.22 -2.25
CA ALA A 31 -10.58 -4.80 -1.55
C ALA A 31 -11.87 -4.74 -2.39
N THR A 32 -12.10 -3.66 -3.14
CA THR A 32 -13.21 -3.55 -4.08
C THR A 32 -13.08 -4.56 -5.22
N TRP A 33 -11.87 -4.75 -5.76
CA TRP A 33 -11.62 -5.75 -6.80
C TRP A 33 -11.86 -7.17 -6.30
N ASP A 34 -11.36 -7.51 -5.10
CA ASP A 34 -11.63 -8.79 -4.45
C ASP A 34 -13.14 -9.04 -4.24
N SER A 35 -13.91 -7.99 -3.92
CA SER A 35 -15.36 -8.08 -3.76
C SER A 35 -16.11 -8.22 -5.10
N MET A 36 -15.61 -7.62 -6.18
CA MET A 36 -16.25 -7.68 -7.50
C MET A 36 -16.05 -9.04 -8.19
N TYR A 37 -14.92 -9.70 -7.94
CA TYR A 37 -14.54 -10.95 -8.62
C TYR A 37 -14.51 -12.17 -7.67
N HIS A 38 -15.02 -12.04 -6.44
CA HIS A 38 -15.07 -13.12 -5.43
C HIS A 38 -13.69 -13.78 -5.14
N LEU A 39 -12.61 -12.99 -5.19
CA LEU A 39 -11.23 -13.45 -5.01
C LEU A 39 -10.79 -13.53 -3.53
N GLY A 40 -11.73 -13.37 -2.59
CA GLY A 40 -11.42 -13.39 -1.16
C GLY A 40 -10.55 -12.21 -0.75
N THR A 41 -9.28 -12.44 -0.44
CA THR A 41 -8.31 -11.38 -0.04
C THR A 41 -7.03 -11.42 -0.88
N ALA A 42 -7.02 -12.20 -1.96
CA ALA A 42 -5.82 -12.45 -2.73
C ALA A 42 -5.24 -11.15 -3.33
N THR A 43 -6.11 -10.30 -3.87
CA THR A 43 -5.71 -9.02 -4.46
C THR A 43 -5.24 -8.03 -3.40
N LEU A 44 -5.96 -7.95 -2.28
CA LEU A 44 -5.66 -7.09 -1.15
C LEU A 44 -4.29 -7.42 -0.52
N ASP A 45 -4.06 -8.69 -0.22
CA ASP A 45 -2.82 -9.17 0.41
C ASP A 45 -1.61 -8.84 -0.49
N LYS A 46 -1.75 -9.02 -1.81
CA LYS A 46 -0.70 -8.71 -2.79
C LYS A 46 -0.45 -7.20 -2.92
N ALA A 47 -1.51 -6.39 -3.01
CA ALA A 47 -1.39 -4.94 -3.15
C ALA A 47 -0.72 -4.28 -1.93
N VAL A 48 -1.14 -4.69 -0.72
CA VAL A 48 -0.55 -4.19 0.53
C VAL A 48 0.91 -4.63 0.65
N THR A 49 1.23 -5.88 0.30
CA THR A 49 2.61 -6.38 0.33
C THR A 49 3.53 -5.57 -0.58
N VAL A 50 3.13 -5.32 -1.83
CA VAL A 50 3.91 -4.51 -2.78
C VAL A 50 4.09 -3.08 -2.25
N LYS A 51 3.01 -2.50 -1.71
CA LYS A 51 3.04 -1.14 -1.16
C LYS A 51 4.00 -1.01 0.01
N LEU A 52 3.95 -1.96 0.94
CA LEU A 52 4.79 -1.98 2.12
C LEU A 52 6.25 -2.33 1.82
N THR A 53 6.51 -3.11 0.79
CA THR A 53 7.88 -3.41 0.35
C THR A 53 8.62 -2.14 -0.06
N ARG A 54 7.95 -1.19 -0.73
CA ARG A 54 8.53 0.12 -1.07
C ARG A 54 8.87 0.92 0.20
N THR A 55 7.94 0.99 1.15
CA THR A 55 8.13 1.71 2.41
C THR A 55 9.24 1.08 3.25
N LEU A 56 9.32 -0.26 3.26
CA LEU A 56 10.36 -1.02 3.93
C LEU A 56 11.73 -0.77 3.29
N ALA A 57 11.83 -0.60 1.97
CA ALA A 57 13.08 -0.27 1.28
C ALA A 57 13.54 1.19 1.49
N ILE A 58 12.62 2.13 1.75
CA ILE A 58 12.97 3.51 2.10
C ILE A 58 13.65 3.58 3.48
N ILE A 59 13.29 2.71 4.43
CA ILE A 59 13.89 2.68 5.77
C ILE A 59 15.42 2.44 5.73
N PRO A 60 15.97 1.35 5.16
CA PRO A 60 17.41 1.12 5.13
C PRO A 60 18.14 2.22 4.36
N ILE A 61 17.55 2.75 3.28
CA ILE A 61 18.13 3.87 2.53
C ILE A 61 18.24 5.12 3.41
N THR A 62 17.17 5.48 4.11
CA THR A 62 17.17 6.65 5.01
C THR A 62 18.04 6.42 6.25
N LEU A 63 18.15 5.21 6.79
CA LEU A 63 19.07 4.86 7.87
C LEU A 63 20.53 4.99 7.44
N VAL A 64 20.89 4.50 6.24
CA VAL A 64 22.24 4.62 5.68
C VAL A 64 22.59 6.09 5.42
N LEU A 65 21.67 6.85 4.81
CA LEU A 65 21.86 8.28 4.58
C LEU A 65 21.94 9.07 5.89
N ALA A 66 21.11 8.74 6.88
CA ALA A 66 21.17 9.34 8.20
C ALA A 66 22.52 9.04 8.86
N PHE A 67 22.99 7.79 8.85
CA PHE A 67 24.28 7.42 9.42
C PHE A 67 25.46 8.10 8.70
N TRP A 68 25.42 8.18 7.37
CA TRP A 68 26.39 8.96 6.58
C TRP A 68 26.36 10.44 6.91
N ARG A 69 25.17 11.01 7.14
CA ARG A 69 24.99 12.41 7.48
C ARG A 69 25.42 12.72 8.91
N THR A 70 25.08 11.88 9.89
CA THR A 70 25.54 12.02 11.28
C THR A 70 27.07 11.92 11.38
N ARG A 71 27.70 11.02 10.60
CA ARG A 71 29.18 10.95 10.51
C ARG A 71 29.82 12.18 9.86
N LYS A 72 29.06 12.98 9.10
CA LYS A 72 29.54 14.18 8.41
C LYS A 72 29.17 15.49 9.14
N GLU A 73 28.11 15.47 9.95
CA GLU A 73 27.64 16.60 10.78
C GLU A 73 28.14 16.53 12.24
N GLU A 74 28.76 15.43 12.68
CA GLU A 74 29.55 15.37 13.93
C GLU A 74 30.73 16.38 13.93
N GLU A 75 31.15 16.89 12.77
CA GLU A 75 32.13 17.98 12.66
C GLU A 75 31.51 19.40 12.69
N ALA A 76 30.18 19.57 12.57
CA ALA A 76 29.60 20.89 12.31
C ALA A 76 28.53 21.38 13.30
N GLU A 77 27.55 20.58 13.75
CA GLU A 77 26.58 21.03 14.79
C GLU A 77 25.59 19.90 15.16
N GLY A 78 25.48 19.62 16.47
CA GLY A 78 24.85 18.41 17.05
C GLY A 78 23.32 18.27 16.95
N GLY A 79 22.77 18.23 15.75
CA GLY A 79 21.37 17.88 15.50
C GLY A 79 21.12 16.36 15.50
N LYS A 80 20.75 15.77 16.64
CA LYS A 80 20.35 14.35 16.70
C LYS A 80 19.03 14.13 15.96
N VAL A 81 19.08 13.62 14.73
CA VAL A 81 17.87 13.17 14.01
C VAL A 81 17.28 11.97 14.77
N SER A 82 16.08 12.14 15.32
CA SER A 82 15.38 11.09 16.05
C SER A 82 14.90 10.01 15.10
N PHE A 83 15.63 8.90 15.03
CA PHE A 83 15.27 7.68 14.29
C PHE A 83 13.83 7.22 14.55
N LYS A 84 13.31 7.47 15.75
CA LYS A 84 11.96 7.11 16.17
C LYS A 84 10.86 7.89 15.43
N GLN A 85 11.13 9.11 14.96
CA GLN A 85 10.17 9.91 14.18
C GLN A 85 10.16 9.55 12.69
N VAL A 86 11.26 9.05 12.16
CA VAL A 86 11.39 8.65 10.75
C VAL A 86 10.86 7.23 10.52
N PHE A 87 10.87 6.39 11.56
CA PHE A 87 10.48 5.00 11.45
C PHE A 87 8.94 4.84 11.35
N PRO A 88 8.41 4.24 10.27
CA PRO A 88 6.97 4.04 10.12
C PRO A 88 6.51 2.86 11.00
N PHE A 89 6.02 3.17 12.21
CA PHE A 89 5.57 2.15 13.18
C PHE A 89 4.55 1.15 12.62
N PHE A 90 3.73 1.55 11.64
CA PHE A 90 2.80 0.66 10.94
C PHE A 90 3.47 -0.59 10.34
N ILE A 91 4.70 -0.45 9.84
CA ILE A 91 5.46 -1.56 9.24
C ILE A 91 5.86 -2.59 10.31
N LEU A 92 6.18 -2.14 11.52
CA LEU A 92 6.51 -3.04 12.63
C LEU A 92 5.32 -3.95 12.95
N PHE A 93 4.12 -3.37 13.06
CA PHE A 93 2.89 -4.13 13.30
C PHE A 93 2.58 -5.09 12.16
N PHE A 94 2.79 -4.68 10.90
CA PHE A 94 2.62 -5.56 9.75
C PHE A 94 3.58 -6.75 9.76
N ILE A 95 4.88 -6.51 10.00
CA ILE A 95 5.89 -7.58 10.10
C ILE A 95 5.53 -8.52 11.24
N LEU A 96 5.16 -7.99 12.40
CA LEU A 96 4.76 -8.79 13.55
C LEU A 96 3.56 -9.68 13.21
N ALA A 97 2.52 -9.12 12.59
CA ALA A 97 1.34 -9.87 12.17
C ALA A 97 1.66 -10.95 11.12
N SER A 98 2.55 -10.65 10.17
CA SER A 98 3.03 -11.60 9.16
C SER A 98 3.80 -12.76 9.79
N VAL A 99 4.70 -12.47 10.74
CA VAL A 99 5.44 -13.50 11.49
C VAL A 99 4.49 -14.34 12.34
N ILE A 100 3.55 -13.73 13.07
CA ILE A 100 2.54 -14.45 13.86
C ILE A 100 1.75 -15.40 12.97
N THR A 101 1.25 -14.93 11.82
CA THR A 101 0.48 -15.76 10.88
C THR A 101 1.35 -16.91 10.36
N THR A 102 2.60 -16.64 9.98
CA THR A 102 3.54 -17.65 9.48
C THR A 102 3.84 -18.71 10.54
N VAL A 103 4.07 -18.31 11.79
CA VAL A 103 4.35 -19.23 12.90
C VAL A 103 3.12 -20.08 13.23
N MET A 104 1.94 -19.48 13.31
CA MET A 104 0.69 -20.18 13.62
C MET A 104 0.32 -21.20 12.53
N THR A 105 0.48 -20.84 11.25
CA THR A 105 0.16 -21.76 10.15
C THR A 105 1.26 -22.81 9.93
N SER A 106 2.54 -22.46 10.04
CA SER A 106 3.65 -23.38 9.70
C SER A 106 4.10 -24.25 10.86
N PHE A 107 4.10 -23.74 12.10
CA PHE A 107 4.55 -24.51 13.27
C PHE A 107 3.38 -25.14 14.03
N PHE A 108 2.27 -24.41 14.17
CA PHE A 108 1.10 -24.90 14.91
C PHE A 108 0.03 -25.54 14.01
N HIS A 109 0.24 -25.59 12.68
CA HIS A 109 -0.69 -26.16 11.70
C HIS A 109 -2.12 -25.62 11.83
N VAL A 110 -2.28 -24.37 12.28
CA VAL A 110 -3.58 -23.73 12.41
C VAL A 110 -4.18 -23.52 11.01
N PRO A 111 -5.40 -23.98 10.75
CA PRO A 111 -6.05 -23.80 9.45
C PRO A 111 -6.21 -22.30 9.14
N ILE A 112 -5.93 -21.93 7.90
CA ILE A 112 -6.02 -20.55 7.38
C ILE A 112 -7.41 -19.94 7.64
N GLU A 113 -8.44 -20.77 7.71
CA GLU A 113 -9.81 -20.38 8.00
C GLU A 113 -9.96 -19.63 9.34
N PHE A 114 -9.08 -19.91 10.32
CA PHE A 114 -9.05 -19.20 11.60
C PHE A 114 -8.82 -17.68 11.46
N PHE A 115 -8.12 -17.26 10.40
CA PHE A 115 -7.86 -15.86 10.12
C PHE A 115 -8.92 -15.20 9.23
N THR A 116 -9.92 -15.95 8.74
CA THR A 116 -10.99 -15.42 7.88
C THR A 116 -11.80 -14.30 8.56
N PRO A 117 -12.24 -14.42 9.83
CA PRO A 117 -12.99 -13.36 10.50
C PRO A 117 -12.16 -12.08 10.67
N LEU A 118 -10.84 -12.23 10.92
CA LEU A 118 -9.91 -11.11 11.01
C LEU A 118 -9.76 -10.39 9.66
N LYS A 119 -9.71 -11.15 8.57
CA LYS A 119 -9.66 -10.61 7.21
C LYS A 119 -10.95 -9.86 6.84
N GLU A 120 -12.11 -10.38 7.20
CA GLU A 120 -13.40 -9.69 6.99
C GLU A 120 -13.50 -8.41 7.83
N LEU A 121 -13.08 -8.45 9.08
CA LEU A 121 -13.05 -7.26 9.95
C LEU A 121 -12.09 -6.19 9.41
N SER A 122 -10.93 -6.60 8.88
CA SER A 122 -9.99 -5.69 8.21
C SER A 122 -10.65 -4.99 7.01
N LYS A 123 -11.32 -5.74 6.13
CA LYS A 123 -12.08 -5.16 5.01
C LYS A 123 -13.15 -4.17 5.48
N PHE A 124 -13.89 -4.53 6.53
CA PHE A 124 -14.90 -3.64 7.10
C PHE A 124 -14.29 -2.31 7.56
N PHE A 125 -13.17 -2.35 8.29
CA PHE A 125 -12.49 -1.12 8.72
C PHE A 125 -11.92 -0.31 7.56
N ILE A 126 -11.43 -0.94 6.50
CA ILE A 126 -10.97 -0.24 5.29
C ILE A 126 -12.13 0.53 4.65
N VAL A 127 -13.28 -0.14 4.46
CA VAL A 127 -14.48 0.49 3.89
C VAL A 127 -14.99 1.62 4.78
N PHE A 128 -15.04 1.40 6.09
CA PHE A 128 -15.44 2.42 7.07
C PHE A 128 -14.52 3.65 7.02
N ALA A 129 -13.20 3.43 6.98
CA ALA A 129 -12.22 4.52 6.89
C ALA A 129 -12.39 5.32 5.58
N MET A 130 -12.58 4.65 4.44
CA MET A 130 -12.82 5.32 3.16
C MET A 130 -14.13 6.11 3.15
N ALA A 131 -15.19 5.56 3.75
CA ALA A 131 -16.46 6.25 3.90
C ALA A 131 -16.33 7.50 4.78
N ALA A 132 -15.60 7.41 5.89
CA ALA A 132 -15.33 8.55 6.77
C ALA A 132 -14.50 9.64 6.08
N ILE A 133 -13.47 9.26 5.30
CA ILE A 133 -12.69 10.20 4.48
C ILE A 133 -13.59 10.89 3.45
N GLY A 134 -14.48 10.14 2.80
CA GLY A 134 -15.47 10.67 1.87
C GLY A 134 -16.40 11.69 2.53
N LEU A 135 -16.93 11.40 3.72
CA LEU A 135 -17.78 12.33 4.47
C LEU A 135 -17.03 13.59 4.95
N ASN A 136 -15.75 13.47 5.31
CA ASN A 136 -14.93 14.61 5.72
C ASN A 136 -14.50 15.48 4.53
N THR A 137 -14.54 14.92 3.31
CA THR A 137 -14.14 15.62 2.10
C THR A 137 -15.16 16.70 1.72
N ASN A 138 -14.76 17.97 1.85
CA ASN A 138 -15.58 19.09 1.40
C ASN A 138 -15.46 19.26 -0.12
N ILE A 139 -16.38 18.65 -0.88
CA ILE A 139 -16.43 18.70 -2.35
C ILE A 139 -16.49 20.14 -2.87
N ILE A 140 -17.22 21.01 -2.17
CA ILE A 140 -17.38 22.42 -2.57
C ILE A 140 -16.04 23.16 -2.45
N LYS A 141 -15.27 22.90 -1.38
CA LYS A 141 -13.93 23.46 -1.17
C LYS A 141 -12.96 22.91 -2.20
N LEU A 142 -13.05 21.61 -2.53
CA LEU A 142 -12.22 20.96 -3.56
C LEU A 142 -12.40 21.62 -4.94
N VAL A 143 -13.65 21.80 -5.37
CA VAL A 143 -13.97 22.45 -6.65
C VAL A 143 -13.60 23.93 -6.63
N LYS A 144 -13.81 24.64 -5.51
CA LYS A 144 -13.39 26.04 -5.35
C LYS A 144 -11.87 26.25 -5.33
N THR A 145 -11.10 25.24 -4.92
CA THR A 145 -9.62 25.27 -4.95
C THR A 145 -9.09 25.20 -6.40
N GLY A 146 -9.97 24.92 -7.37
CA GLY A 146 -9.73 25.03 -8.80
C GLY A 146 -9.59 23.69 -9.50
N VAL A 147 -9.76 23.69 -10.83
CA VAL A 147 -9.60 22.50 -11.68
C VAL A 147 -8.16 21.99 -11.77
N LYS A 148 -7.18 22.81 -11.41
CA LYS A 148 -5.74 22.49 -11.49
C LYS A 148 -5.34 21.25 -10.66
N PRO A 149 -5.68 21.13 -9.36
CA PRO A 149 -5.37 19.92 -8.58
C PRO A 149 -6.08 18.67 -9.10
N ILE A 150 -7.32 18.79 -9.60
CA ILE A 150 -8.04 17.65 -10.20
C ILE A 150 -7.34 17.18 -11.48
N PHE A 151 -6.97 18.12 -12.35
CA PHE A 151 -6.25 17.80 -13.59
C PHE A 151 -4.86 17.24 -13.34
N LEU A 152 -4.14 17.74 -12.33
CA LEU A 152 -2.85 17.21 -11.91
C LEU A 152 -2.99 15.77 -11.40
N GLY A 153 -4.00 15.51 -10.55
CA GLY A 153 -4.32 14.17 -10.08
C GLY A 153 -4.64 13.22 -11.24
N LEU A 154 -5.41 13.69 -12.22
CA LEU A 154 -5.78 12.92 -13.41
C LEU A 154 -4.58 12.65 -14.34
N CYS A 155 -3.74 13.65 -14.62
CA CYS A 155 -2.49 13.46 -15.39
C CYS A 155 -1.55 12.48 -14.68
N CYS A 156 -1.41 12.62 -13.36
CA CYS A 156 -0.58 11.71 -12.56
C CYS A 156 -1.14 10.28 -12.61
N TRP A 157 -2.46 10.13 -12.48
CA TRP A 157 -3.13 8.84 -12.60
C TRP A 157 -2.93 8.20 -13.97
N ILE A 158 -3.07 8.96 -15.06
CA ILE A 158 -2.80 8.48 -16.43
C ILE A 158 -1.33 8.07 -16.57
N GLY A 159 -0.39 8.91 -16.13
CA GLY A 159 1.04 8.64 -16.23
C GLY A 159 1.43 7.36 -15.49
N ILE A 160 0.94 7.19 -14.26
CA ILE A 160 1.24 5.99 -13.49
C ILE A 160 0.57 4.75 -14.09
N THR A 161 -0.68 4.87 -14.55
CA THR A 161 -1.39 3.78 -15.24
C THR A 161 -0.63 3.34 -16.49
N PHE A 162 -0.15 4.30 -17.29
CA PHE A 162 0.60 4.03 -18.52
C PHE A 162 1.95 3.35 -18.24
N VAL A 163 2.71 3.84 -17.25
CA VAL A 163 3.98 3.23 -16.83
C VAL A 163 3.77 1.82 -16.28
N SER A 164 2.71 1.60 -15.48
CA SER A 164 2.39 0.29 -14.93
C SER A 164 2.02 -0.71 -16.03
N LEU A 165 1.16 -0.32 -16.98
CA LEU A 165 0.78 -1.15 -18.12
C LEU A 165 1.97 -1.50 -19.03
N ILE A 166 2.87 -0.56 -19.28
CA ILE A 166 4.10 -0.80 -20.04
C ILE A 166 4.98 -1.83 -19.32
N MET A 167 5.19 -1.66 -18.01
CA MET A 167 5.96 -2.60 -17.20
C MET A 167 5.36 -4.01 -17.23
N GLN A 168 4.03 -4.13 -17.13
CA GLN A 168 3.34 -5.42 -17.20
C GLN A 168 3.48 -6.09 -18.57
N HIS A 169 3.46 -5.31 -19.66
CA HIS A 169 3.71 -5.82 -21.02
C HIS A 169 5.15 -6.31 -21.19
N PHE A 170 6.15 -5.58 -20.69
CA PHE A 170 7.56 -5.99 -20.75
C PHE A 170 7.88 -7.21 -19.87
N LEU A 171 7.16 -7.37 -18.76
CA LEU A 171 7.33 -8.51 -17.85
C LEU A 171 6.55 -9.77 -18.30
N GLY A 172 5.77 -9.69 -19.39
CA GLY A 172 5.02 -10.83 -19.94
C GLY A 172 3.86 -11.32 -19.07
N ILE A 173 3.38 -10.49 -18.14
CA ILE A 173 2.35 -10.84 -17.15
C ILE A 173 0.96 -10.42 -17.67
N TRP A 174 0.63 -10.85 -18.89
CA TRP A 174 -0.64 -10.55 -19.52
C TRP A 174 -1.72 -11.57 -19.10
#